data_AF-A0AAJ1ZHS5-F1
#
_entry.id   AF-A0AAJ1ZHS5-F1
#
_cell.length_a   1.000
_cell.length_b   1.000
_cell.length_c   1.000
_cell.angle_alpha   90.00
_cell.angle_beta   90.00
_cell.angle_gamma   90.00
#
_symmetry.space_group_name_H-M   'P 1'
#
loop_
_entity.id
_entity.type
_entity.pdbx_description
1 polymer ?
#
loop_
_entity_poly.entity_id
_entity_poly.type
_entity_poly.pdbx_seq_one_letter_code
_entity_poly.pdbx_strand_id
1 'polypeptide(L)'
;PDSPAGSTWMPVYVHSKIMIIDDVFLTHGSANVNRRSMQVDSELNICHERMDVTQPLRRHLWNIHTKGFQGAASDSIETAAQGWQYITSQNVMRKKNGDTPLASVVGFMWTSSSRLRLD
;
A
#
# COMPACT_ATOMS: atom_id res chain seq x y z
N PRO A 1 0.83 -4.79 -11.95
CA PRO A 1 -0.65 -4.92 -11.98
C PRO A 1 -1.00 -5.78 -13.18
N ASP A 2 -1.22 -7.05 -12.91
CA ASP A 2 -1.08 -8.08 -13.94
C ASP A 2 -2.45 -8.53 -14.45
N SER A 3 -3.52 -7.83 -14.05
CA SER A 3 -4.87 -8.01 -14.58
C SER A 3 -4.94 -7.52 -16.03
N PRO A 4 -5.20 -8.39 -17.01
CA PRO A 4 -5.33 -8.02 -18.41
C PRO A 4 -6.55 -7.10 -18.67
N ALA A 5 -6.52 -6.36 -19.77
CA ALA A 5 -7.68 -5.58 -20.23
C ALA A 5 -8.87 -6.51 -20.54
N GLY A 6 -10.08 -6.03 -20.30
CA GLY A 6 -11.32 -6.80 -20.50
C GLY A 6 -11.61 -7.85 -19.42
N SER A 7 -10.75 -8.00 -18.41
CA SER A 7 -10.95 -8.93 -17.30
C SER A 7 -11.24 -8.19 -15.99
N THR A 8 -11.95 -8.85 -15.07
CA THR A 8 -12.13 -8.33 -13.71
C THR A 8 -10.77 -8.21 -13.04
N TRP A 9 -10.48 -7.03 -12.49
CA TRP A 9 -9.23 -6.80 -11.77
C TRP A 9 -9.12 -7.74 -10.57
N MET A 10 -7.98 -8.42 -10.48
CA MET A 10 -7.65 -9.31 -9.37
C MET A 10 -6.95 -8.51 -8.25
N PRO A 11 -7.51 -8.45 -7.03
CA PRO A 11 -6.88 -7.73 -5.93
C PRO A 11 -5.53 -8.36 -5.55
N VAL A 12 -4.54 -7.51 -5.26
CA VAL A 12 -3.29 -7.95 -4.64
C VAL A 12 -3.54 -8.09 -3.15
N TYR A 13 -3.32 -9.29 -2.60
CA TYR A 13 -3.50 -9.54 -1.18
C TYR A 13 -2.34 -8.93 -0.37
N VAL A 14 -2.64 -7.90 0.44
CA VAL A 14 -1.64 -7.24 1.30
C VAL A 14 -1.54 -8.01 2.62
N HIS A 15 -0.55 -8.89 2.71
CA HIS A 15 -0.28 -9.66 3.93
C HIS A 15 0.83 -9.06 4.81
N SER A 16 1.43 -7.95 4.40
CA SER A 16 2.52 -7.31 5.13
C SER A 16 2.06 -6.76 6.48
N LYS A 17 2.90 -6.90 7.51
CA LYS A 17 2.76 -6.20 8.79
C LYS A 17 4.02 -5.37 9.03
N ILE A 18 4.07 -4.25 8.32
CA ILE A 18 5.20 -3.33 8.30
C ILE A 18 4.72 -1.93 8.67
N MET A 19 5.60 -1.15 9.29
CA MET A 19 5.37 0.27 9.51
C MET A 19 6.69 1.01 9.40
N ILE A 20 6.66 2.11 8.64
CA ILE A 20 7.78 3.03 8.44
C ILE A 20 7.36 4.38 9.01
N ILE A 21 8.25 5.00 9.80
CA ILE A 21 8.03 6.35 10.35
C ILE A 21 9.25 7.21 10.02
N ASP A 22 8.99 8.37 9.42
CA ASP A 22 9.95 9.42 9.09
C ASP A 22 11.22 8.95 8.36
N ASP A 23 11.12 7.87 7.58
CA ASP A 23 12.26 7.24 6.92
C ASP A 23 13.38 6.78 7.88
N VAL A 24 13.12 6.69 9.19
CA VAL A 24 14.09 6.31 10.24
C VAL A 24 13.70 4.99 10.89
N PHE A 25 12.48 4.91 11.44
CA PHE A 25 12.02 3.72 12.16
C PHE A 25 11.33 2.75 11.20
N LEU A 26 11.67 1.48 11.32
CA LEU A 26 10.98 0.37 10.66
C LEU A 26 10.63 -0.68 11.72
N THR A 27 9.39 -1.16 11.71
CA THR A 27 9.02 -2.45 12.29
C THR A 27 8.55 -3.40 11.20
N HIS A 28 8.95 -4.66 11.31
CA HIS A 28 8.53 -5.76 10.45
C HIS A 28 8.28 -7.00 11.30
N GLY A 29 7.16 -7.66 11.10
CA GLY A 29 6.83 -8.85 11.86
C GLY A 29 5.53 -9.52 11.46
N SER A 30 4.93 -10.22 12.41
CA SER A 30 3.68 -10.96 12.22
C SER A 30 2.44 -10.21 12.75
N ALA A 31 2.62 -9.24 13.65
CA ALA A 31 1.51 -8.56 14.33
C ALA A 31 0.67 -7.67 13.41
N ASN A 32 -0.59 -8.02 13.19
CA ASN A 32 -1.55 -7.17 12.48
C ASN A 32 -2.00 -5.98 13.35
N VAL A 33 -2.46 -4.89 12.73
CA VAL A 33 -3.09 -3.77 13.45
C VAL A 33 -4.54 -4.13 13.80
N ASN A 34 -4.71 -5.05 14.75
CA ASN A 34 -6.00 -5.43 15.31
C ASN A 34 -5.83 -5.92 16.76
N ARG A 35 -6.94 -6.04 17.50
CA ARG A 35 -6.91 -6.45 18.91
C ARG A 35 -6.32 -7.86 19.12
N ARG A 36 -6.53 -8.78 18.17
CA ARG A 36 -6.09 -10.16 18.29
C ARG A 36 -4.55 -10.23 18.33
N SER A 37 -3.89 -9.69 17.32
CA SER A 37 -2.42 -9.63 17.26
C SER A 37 -1.82 -8.72 18.35
N MET A 38 -2.50 -7.64 18.73
CA MET A 38 -1.95 -6.66 19.69
C MET A 38 -2.17 -7.02 21.17
N GLN A 39 -2.97 -8.05 21.48
CA GLN A 39 -3.31 -8.38 22.89
C GLN A 39 -3.41 -9.87 23.20
N VAL A 40 -3.65 -10.74 22.20
CA VAL A 40 -4.05 -12.14 22.44
C VAL A 40 -3.07 -13.12 21.82
N ASP A 41 -2.83 -13.02 20.52
CA ASP A 41 -2.00 -13.97 19.79
C ASP A 41 -0.51 -13.76 20.12
N SER A 42 0.26 -14.84 20.08
CA SER A 42 1.71 -14.75 20.15
C SER A 42 2.25 -14.22 18.82
N GLU A 43 2.79 -13.01 18.85
CA GLU A 43 3.34 -12.32 17.68
C GLU A 43 4.80 -11.94 17.91
N LEU A 44 5.55 -11.74 16.83
CA LEU A 44 6.92 -11.24 16.90
C LEU A 44 7.15 -10.15 15.85
N ASN A 45 7.70 -9.03 16.30
CA ASN A 45 8.19 -7.95 15.45
C ASN A 45 9.66 -7.66 15.77
N ILE A 46 10.43 -7.34 14.74
CA ILE A 46 11.76 -6.74 14.85
C ILE A 46 11.64 -5.28 14.44
N CYS A 47 12.29 -4.39 15.17
CA CYS A 47 12.39 -2.98 14.80
C CYS A 47 13.83 -2.46 14.84
N HIS A 48 14.08 -1.42 14.06
CA HIS A 48 15.33 -0.67 14.07
C HIS A 48 15.11 0.80 13.68
N GLU A 49 16.09 1.64 14.02
CA GLU A 49 16.08 3.09 13.75
C GLU A 49 17.27 3.45 12.85
N ARG A 50 17.20 3.04 11.59
CA ARG A 50 18.33 3.14 10.64
C ARG A 50 17.83 3.70 9.33
N MET A 51 18.05 5.00 9.12
CA MET A 51 17.60 5.71 7.92
C MET A 51 18.20 5.14 6.64
N ASP A 52 19.46 4.71 6.70
CA ASP A 52 20.19 4.10 5.58
C ASP A 52 19.59 2.78 5.10
N VAL A 53 18.71 2.16 5.89
CA VAL A 53 17.92 0.98 5.52
C VAL A 53 16.46 1.34 5.24
N THR A 54 15.85 2.13 6.11
CA THR A 54 14.42 2.44 6.08
C THR A 54 14.02 3.29 4.87
N GLN A 55 14.78 4.34 4.54
CA GLN A 55 14.48 5.21 3.41
C GLN A 55 14.57 4.48 2.06
N PRO A 56 15.64 3.73 1.75
CA PRO A 56 15.68 2.93 0.53
C PRO A 56 14.54 1.91 0.43
N LEU A 57 14.16 1.29 1.55
CA LEU A 57 13.02 0.37 1.59
C LEU A 57 11.70 1.07 1.23
N ARG A 58 11.40 2.23 1.82
CA ARG A 58 10.19 3.01 1.47
C ARG A 58 10.19 3.33 -0.02
N ARG A 59 11.30 3.89 -0.55
CA ARG A 59 11.41 4.23 -1.98
C ARG A 59 11.17 3.01 -2.86
N HIS A 60 11.77 1.86 -2.52
CA HIS A 60 11.59 0.61 -3.25
C HIS A 60 10.12 0.15 -3.24
N LEU A 61 9.50 0.08 -2.06
CA LEU A 61 8.09 -0.30 -1.91
C LEU A 61 7.16 0.64 -2.68
N TRP A 62 7.35 1.95 -2.57
CA TRP A 62 6.56 2.92 -3.31
C TRP A 62 6.76 2.75 -4.81
N ASN A 63 7.99 2.53 -5.28
CA ASN A 63 8.30 2.33 -6.69
C ASN A 63 7.61 1.08 -7.26
N ILE A 64 7.63 -0.06 -6.56
CA ILE A 64 6.94 -1.28 -7.03
C ILE A 64 5.42 -1.12 -7.04
N HIS A 65 4.85 -0.47 -6.02
CA HIS A 65 3.40 -0.31 -5.92
C HIS A 65 2.86 0.70 -6.93
N THR A 66 3.65 1.73 -7.25
CA THR A 66 3.33 2.79 -8.21
C THR A 66 3.82 2.49 -9.62
N LYS A 67 4.41 1.31 -9.86
CA LYS A 67 4.95 0.88 -11.16
C LYS A 67 5.97 1.89 -11.74
N GLY A 68 6.78 2.49 -10.86
CA GLY A 68 7.80 3.48 -11.25
C GLY A 68 7.24 4.80 -11.78
N PHE A 69 5.99 5.14 -11.46
CA PHE A 69 5.41 6.40 -11.88
C PHE A 69 6.23 7.58 -11.34
N GLN A 70 6.52 8.53 -12.22
CA GLN A 70 7.38 9.67 -11.90
C GLN A 70 6.84 10.45 -10.69
N GLY A 71 7.71 10.73 -9.72
CA GLY A 71 7.37 11.47 -8.51
C GLY A 71 6.64 10.64 -7.44
N ALA A 72 6.05 9.49 -7.77
CA ALA A 72 5.25 8.70 -6.82
C ALA A 72 6.09 7.99 -5.73
N ALA A 73 7.41 7.86 -5.94
CA ALA A 73 8.38 7.39 -4.96
C ALA A 73 9.26 8.52 -4.36
N SER A 74 8.89 9.79 -4.59
CA SER A 74 9.65 10.96 -4.14
C SER A 74 9.77 11.02 -2.61
N ASP A 75 10.82 11.70 -2.13
CA ASP A 75 10.95 12.06 -0.71
C ASP A 75 10.13 13.31 -0.35
N SER A 76 9.76 14.11 -1.36
CA SER A 76 8.78 15.18 -1.16
C SER A 76 7.40 14.55 -1.00
N ILE A 77 6.82 14.73 0.18
CA ILE A 77 5.47 14.26 0.51
C ILE A 77 4.45 14.80 -0.50
N GLU A 78 4.56 16.08 -0.87
CA GLU A 78 3.66 16.70 -1.84
C GLU A 78 3.76 16.04 -3.21
N THR A 79 4.98 15.85 -3.73
CA THR A 79 5.19 15.21 -5.03
C THR A 79 4.72 13.75 -5.03
N ALA A 80 5.01 13.01 -3.96
CA ALA A 80 4.56 11.63 -3.82
C ALA A 80 3.02 11.55 -3.74
N ALA A 81 2.40 12.40 -2.92
CA ALA A 81 0.94 12.45 -2.78
C ALA A 81 0.25 12.78 -4.10
N GLN A 82 0.78 13.74 -4.88
CA GLN A 82 0.27 14.05 -6.22
C GLN A 82 0.37 12.85 -7.17
N GLY A 83 1.50 12.14 -7.17
CA GLY A 83 1.69 10.93 -7.98
C GLY A 83 0.71 9.82 -7.60
N TRP A 84 0.48 9.59 -6.31
CA TRP A 84 -0.48 8.60 -5.80
C TRP A 84 -1.92 9.00 -6.14
N GLN A 85 -2.28 10.26 -5.96
CA GLN A 85 -3.60 10.78 -6.33
C GLN A 85 -3.86 10.58 -7.83
N TYR A 86 -2.89 10.93 -8.68
CA TYR A 86 -3.01 10.69 -10.11
C TYR A 86 -3.24 9.21 -10.42
N ILE A 87 -2.41 8.32 -9.88
CA ILE A 87 -2.53 6.87 -10.11
C ILE A 87 -3.91 6.35 -9.70
N THR A 88 -4.35 6.70 -8.50
CA THR A 88 -5.62 6.21 -7.96
C THR A 88 -6.81 6.74 -8.77
N SER A 89 -6.81 8.01 -9.17
CA SER A 89 -7.84 8.58 -10.06
C SER A 89 -7.85 7.93 -11.44
N GLN A 90 -6.69 7.68 -12.04
CA GLN A 90 -6.59 6.96 -13.32
C GLN A 90 -7.09 5.52 -13.20
N ASN A 91 -6.80 4.86 -12.08
CA ASN A 91 -7.27 3.50 -11.82
C ASN A 91 -8.80 3.43 -11.70
N VAL A 92 -9.46 4.43 -11.13
CA VAL A 92 -10.94 4.50 -11.13
C VAL A 92 -11.48 4.55 -12.56
N MET A 93 -10.91 5.41 -13.41
CA MET A 93 -11.33 5.56 -14.80
C MET A 93 -11.05 4.28 -15.62
N ARG A 94 -9.86 3.72 -15.50
CA ARG A 94 -9.45 2.48 -16.17
C ARG A 94 -10.34 1.31 -15.79
N LYS A 95 -10.67 1.17 -14.50
CA LYS A 95 -11.58 0.13 -14.02
C LYS A 95 -12.98 0.28 -14.64
N LYS A 96 -13.51 1.50 -14.75
CA LYS A 96 -14.80 1.76 -15.42
C LYS A 96 -14.78 1.39 -16.90
N ASN A 97 -13.65 1.62 -17.56
CA ASN A 97 -13.47 1.35 -18.99
C ASN A 97 -13.07 -0.11 -19.31
N GLY A 98 -12.76 -0.92 -18.30
CA GLY A 98 -12.25 -2.29 -18.51
C GLY A 98 -10.76 -2.34 -18.91
N ASP A 99 -10.02 -1.25 -18.74
CA ASP A 99 -8.59 -1.17 -19.04
C ASP A 99 -7.74 -1.84 -17.95
N THR A 100 -6.47 -2.10 -18.29
CA THR A 100 -5.47 -2.54 -17.29
C THR A 100 -5.20 -1.45 -16.25
N PRO A 101 -4.96 -1.79 -14.97
CA PRO A 101 -4.57 -0.80 -13.97
C PRO A 101 -3.25 -0.11 -14.36
N LEU A 102 -3.17 1.21 -14.12
CA LEU A 102 -1.96 1.99 -14.32
C LEU A 102 -0.84 1.50 -13.40
N ALA A 103 -1.16 1.30 -12.12
CA ALA A 103 -0.30 0.72 -11.10
C ALA A 103 -1.13 -0.06 -10.06
N SER A 104 -0.48 -0.71 -9.09
CA SER A 104 -1.16 -1.58 -8.12
C SER A 104 -1.85 -0.81 -6.98
N VAL A 105 -1.44 0.45 -6.73
CA VAL A 105 -2.10 1.31 -5.74
C VAL A 105 -3.50 1.70 -6.23
N VAL A 106 -4.51 1.48 -5.38
CA VAL A 106 -5.90 1.88 -5.62
C VAL A 106 -6.41 2.70 -4.45
N GLY A 107 -7.32 3.64 -4.72
CA GLY A 107 -7.95 4.43 -3.67
C GLY A 107 -8.79 3.53 -2.76
N PHE A 108 -8.64 3.69 -1.45
CA PHE A 108 -9.52 3.03 -0.49
C PHE A 108 -10.82 3.83 -0.38
N MET A 109 -11.92 3.29 -0.91
CA MET A 109 -13.24 3.89 -0.79
C MET A 109 -14.21 2.87 -0.20
N TRP A 110 -14.63 3.13 1.03
CA TRP A 110 -15.66 2.34 1.70
C TRP A 110 -16.94 3.16 1.76
N THR A 111 -17.93 2.77 0.95
CA THR A 111 -19.24 3.46 0.84
C THR A 111 -20.38 2.72 1.53
N SER A 112 -20.12 1.52 2.06
CA SER A 112 -21.13 0.78 2.82
C SER A 112 -21.35 1.43 4.18
N SER A 113 -22.54 1.34 4.76
CA SER A 113 -22.79 1.66 6.18
C SER A 113 -22.73 0.41 7.08
N SER A 114 -22.68 -0.79 6.47
CA SER A 114 -22.62 -2.06 7.19
C SER A 114 -21.20 -2.58 7.25
N ARG A 115 -20.67 -2.68 8.47
CA ARG A 115 -19.48 -3.52 8.73
C ARG A 115 -19.92 -4.97 8.59
N LEU A 116 -19.39 -5.69 7.60
CA LEU A 116 -19.39 -7.14 7.64
C LEU A 116 -18.51 -7.51 8.83
N ARG A 117 -19.15 -7.94 9.92
CA ARG A 117 -18.50 -8.65 11.00
C ARG A 117 -17.98 -9.97 10.43
N LEU A 118 -16.74 -9.93 9.95
CA LEU A 118 -15.90 -11.10 9.74
C LEU A 118 -15.08 -11.28 11.02
N ASP A 119 -15.79 -11.44 12.13
CA ASP A 119 -15.31 -11.96 13.41
C ASP A 119 -16.16 -13.16 13.79
#